data_AF-A0A7T5UXL0-F1
#
_entry.id   AF-A0A7T5UXL0-F1
#
_cell.length_a   1.000
_cell.length_b   1.000
_cell.length_c   1.000
_cell.angle_alpha   90.00
_cell.angle_beta   90.00
_cell.angle_gamma   90.00
#
_symmetry.space_group_name_H-M   'P 1'
#
loop_
_entity.id
_entity.type
_entity.pdbx_description
1 polymer ?
#
loop_
_entity_poly.entity_id
_entity_poly.type
_entity_poly.pdbx_seq_one_letter_code
_entity_poly.pdbx_strand_id
1 'polypeptide(L)' 'MADFKRKPGESFESFLRKFKKGLKNSKRLEKARSKKHLEPKQTKRLFKKRALSGLALSKKNEFLRKTGKLAETTRR' A
#
# COMPACT_ATOMS: atom_id res chain seq x y z
N MET A 1 -18.73 8.48 -6.89
CA MET A 1 -17.47 9.02 -6.33
C MET A 1 -16.97 8.00 -5.31
N ALA A 2 -16.16 8.35 -4.32
CA ALA A 2 -16.06 7.51 -3.12
C ALA A 2 -17.27 7.90 -2.26
N ASP A 3 -18.39 7.18 -2.41
CA ASP A 3 -19.67 7.56 -1.82
C ASP A 3 -19.68 7.16 -0.33
N PHE A 4 -18.81 7.80 0.46
CA PHE A 4 -18.77 7.68 1.91
C PHE A 4 -19.76 8.69 2.49
N LYS A 5 -20.91 8.20 2.95
CA LYS A 5 -21.83 8.98 3.79
C LYS A 5 -21.51 8.74 5.26
N ARG A 6 -21.62 9.79 6.08
CA ARG A 6 -21.49 9.67 7.54
C ARG A 6 -22.66 8.85 8.07
N LYS A 7 -22.38 7.84 8.90
CA LYS A 7 -23.44 7.08 9.57
C LYS A 7 -24.03 7.91 10.73
N PRO A 8 -25.33 7.81 11.02
CA PRO A 8 -25.89 8.45 12.21
C PRO A 8 -25.20 7.91 13.47
N GLY A 9 -24.82 8.79 14.40
CA GLY A 9 -24.07 8.44 15.61
C GLY A 9 -22.55 8.26 15.43
N GLU A 10 -22.01 8.41 14.22
CA GLU A 10 -20.56 8.33 13.97
C GLU A 10 -19.86 9.67 14.23
N SER A 11 -18.76 9.64 15.00
CA SER A 11 -17.88 10.81 15.15
C SER A 11 -17.24 11.18 13.81
N PHE A 12 -17.05 12.47 13.58
CA PHE A 12 -16.45 12.95 12.32
C PHE A 12 -15.06 12.34 12.06
N GLU A 13 -14.26 12.14 13.11
CA GLU A 13 -12.95 11.51 13.05
C GLU A 13 -13.00 10.04 12.59
N SER A 14 -13.98 9.27 13.07
CA SER A 14 -14.19 7.89 12.61
C SER A 14 -14.53 7.84 11.13
N PHE A 15 -15.40 8.76 10.69
CA PHE A 15 -15.76 8.90 9.29
C PHE A 15 -14.53 9.22 8.42
N LEU A 16 -13.71 10.21 8.83
CA LEU A 16 -12.48 10.56 8.12
C LEU A 16 -11.49 9.40 8.04
N ARG A 17 -11.34 8.59 9.09
CA ARG A 17 -10.48 7.40 9.04
C ARG A 17 -10.97 6.38 8.03
N LYS A 18 -12.28 6.10 8.00
CA LYS A 18 -12.88 5.19 7.02
C LYS A 18 -12.71 5.71 5.59
N PHE A 19 -12.94 7.00 5.39
CA PHE A 19 -12.72 7.65 4.11
C PHE A 19 -11.27 7.53 3.64
N LYS A 20 -10.28 7.87 4.51
CA LYS A 20 -8.84 7.74 4.22
C LYS A 20 -8.47 6.28 3.90
N LYS A 21 -8.96 5.32 4.69
CA LYS A 21 -8.73 3.87 4.45
C LYS A 21 -9.34 3.43 3.12
N GLY A 22 -10.56 3.87 2.82
CA GLY A 22 -11.24 3.62 1.55
C GLY A 22 -10.47 4.16 0.35
N LEU A 23 -10.00 5.40 0.42
CA LEU A 23 -9.15 5.99 -0.62
C LEU A 23 -7.86 5.19 -0.83
N LYS A 24 -7.16 4.83 0.26
CA LYS A 24 -5.93 4.01 0.20
C LYS A 24 -6.19 2.66 -0.48
N ASN A 25 -7.25 1.96 -0.08
CA ASN A 25 -7.60 0.64 -0.61
C ASN A 25 -8.01 0.70 -2.09
N SER A 26 -8.75 1.74 -2.49
CA SER A 26 -9.18 1.92 -3.88
C SER A 26 -8.01 2.19 -4.85
N LYS A 27 -6.85 2.62 -4.32
CA LYS A 27 -5.67 3.07 -5.08
C LYS A 27 -6.01 4.14 -6.15
N ARG A 28 -7.16 4.79 -6.07
CA ARG A 28 -7.66 5.73 -7.10
C ARG A 28 -6.75 6.95 -7.23
N LEU A 29 -6.28 7.44 -6.09
CA LEU A 29 -5.39 8.58 -6.01
C LEU A 29 -4.00 8.25 -6.59
N GLU A 30 -3.48 7.07 -6.29
CA GLU A 30 -2.22 6.57 -6.89
C GLU A 30 -2.34 6.39 -8.40
N LYS A 31 -3.46 5.83 -8.89
CA LYS A 31 -3.75 5.73 -10.33
C LYS A 31 -3.87 7.10 -11.01
N ALA A 32 -4.46 8.08 -10.34
CA ALA A 32 -4.56 9.44 -10.88
C ALA A 32 -3.16 10.09 -10.96
N ARG A 33 -2.36 9.96 -9.91
CA ARG A 33 -0.96 10.43 -9.89
C ARG A 33 -0.11 9.77 -10.95
N SER A 34 -0.23 8.45 -11.15
CA SER A 34 0.54 7.71 -12.15
C SER A 34 0.18 8.09 -13.60
N LYS A 35 -1.00 8.68 -13.82
CA LYS A 35 -1.44 9.16 -15.15
C LYS A 35 -1.00 10.59 -15.44
N LYS A 36 -0.42 11.30 -14.47
CA LYS A 36 0.04 12.70 -14.67
C LYS A 36 1.15 12.78 -15.73
N HIS A 37 1.95 11.72 -15.87
CA HIS A 37 3.06 11.64 -16.81
C HIS A 37 2.98 10.33 -17.61
N LEU A 38 3.54 10.33 -18.83
CA LEU A 38 3.69 9.12 -19.63
C LEU A 38 4.85 8.29 -19.08
N GLU A 39 4.52 7.15 -18.49
CA GLU A 39 5.50 6.17 -18.01
C GLU A 39 5.76 5.12 -19.11
N PRO A 40 7.02 4.82 -19.45
CA PRO A 40 7.33 3.77 -20.41
C PRO A 40 6.96 2.39 -19.87
N LYS A 41 6.61 1.46 -20.79
CA LYS A 41 6.30 0.08 -20.41
C LYS A 41 7.53 -0.59 -19.80
N GLN A 42 7.34 -1.27 -18.67
CA GLN A 42 8.44 -2.01 -18.05
C GLN A 42 8.89 -3.18 -18.94
N THR A 43 10.21 -3.30 -19.12
CA THR A 43 10.83 -4.39 -19.86
C THR A 43 10.95 -5.65 -19.00
N LYS A 44 11.11 -6.83 -19.62
CA LYS A 44 11.33 -8.11 -18.89
C LYS A 44 12.51 -8.02 -17.91
N ARG A 45 13.57 -7.29 -18.27
CA ARG A 45 14.74 -7.04 -17.42
C ARG A 45 14.36 -6.24 -16.17
N LEU A 46 13.56 -5.19 -16.31
CA LEU A 46 13.08 -4.39 -15.18
C LEU A 46 12.18 -5.21 -14.25
N PHE A 47 11.29 -6.02 -14.80
CA PHE A 47 10.47 -6.96 -14.02
C PHE A 47 11.33 -7.95 -13.22
N LYS A 48 12.33 -8.57 -13.86
CA LYS A 48 13.27 -9.49 -13.18
C LYS A 48 14.01 -8.79 -12.04
N LYS A 49 14.55 -7.59 -12.28
CA LYS A 49 15.26 -6.80 -11.26
C LYS A 49 14.37 -6.49 -10.06
N ARG A 50 13.12 -6.06 -10.31
CA ARG A 50 12.13 -5.77 -9.26
C ARG A 50 11.80 -7.03 -8.45
N ALA A 51 11.58 -8.17 -9.10
CA ALA A 51 11.28 -9.43 -8.43
C ALA A 51 12.43 -9.88 -7.51
N LEU A 52 13.67 -9.86 -8.01
CA LEU A 52 14.86 -10.21 -7.22
C LEU A 52 15.04 -9.27 -6.01
N SER A 53 14.82 -7.97 -6.19
CA SER A 53 14.91 -6.99 -5.09
C SER A 53 13.84 -7.25 -4.02
N GLY A 54 12.61 -7.58 -4.43
CA GLY A 54 11.53 -7.94 -3.50
C GLY A 54 11.82 -9.22 -2.72
N LEU A 55 12.40 -10.23 -3.37
CA LEU A 55 12.80 -11.49 -2.73
C LEU A 55 13.91 -11.25 -1.70
N ALA A 56 14.93 -10.46 -2.04
CA ALA A 56 16.02 -10.11 -1.12
C ALA A 56 15.48 -9.36 0.12
N LEU A 57 14.59 -8.39 -0.08
CA LEU A 57 13.95 -7.65 1.01
C LEU A 57 13.11 -8.57 1.90
N SER A 58 12.36 -9.51 1.31
CA SER A 58 11.57 -10.50 2.05
C SER A 58 12.47 -11.36 2.95
N LYS A 59 13.56 -11.90 2.41
CA LYS A 59 14.54 -12.71 3.18
C LYS A 59 15.16 -11.91 4.32
N LYS A 60 15.58 -10.67 4.04
CA LYS A 60 16.12 -9.76 5.07
C LYS A 60 15.11 -9.52 6.19
N ASN A 61 13.86 -9.22 5.84
CA ASN A 61 12.80 -8.97 6.81
C ASN A 61 12.48 -10.23 7.63
N GLU A 62 12.49 -11.41 7.03
CA GLU A 62 12.30 -12.68 7.74
C GLU A 62 13.41 -12.92 8.76
N PHE A 63 14.68 -12.71 8.36
CA PHE A 63 15.81 -12.81 9.28
C PHE A 63 15.70 -11.81 10.45
N LEU A 64 15.32 -10.56 10.17
CA LEU A 64 15.15 -9.54 11.20
C LEU A 64 13.99 -9.87 12.17
N ARG A 65 12.92 -10.51 11.71
CA ARG A 65 11.84 -11.01 12.58
C ARG A 65 12.36 -12.13 13.48
N LYS A 66 13.02 -13.14 12.92
CA LYS A 66 13.60 -14.27 13.68
C LYS A 66 14.58 -13.84 14.76
N THR A 67 15.33 -12.76 14.50
CA THR A 67 16.32 -12.20 15.44
C THR A 67 15.74 -11.17 16.41
N GLY A 68 14.41 -10.94 16.39
CA GLY A 68 13.74 -9.97 17.27
C GLY A 68 14.01 -8.50 16.94
N LYS A 69 14.76 -8.21 15.87
CA LYS A 69 15.11 -6.84 15.44
C LYS A 69 13.99 -6.14 14.68
N LEU A 70 12.95 -6.87 14.29
CA LEU A 70 11.75 -6.32 13.65
C LEU A 70 10.51 -6.88 14.35
N ALA A 71 9.69 -5.99 14.90
CA ALA A 71 8.48 -6.37 15.61
C ALA A 71 7.56 -7.23 14.73
N GLU A 72 7.07 -8.33 15.29
CA GLU A 72 6.07 -9.21 14.67
C GLU A 72 4.70 -8.54 14.68
N THR A 73 4.57 -7.42 13.98
CA THR A 73 3.25 -6.78 13.86
C THR A 73 2.35 -7.68 13.00
N THR A 74 1.33 -8.28 13.64
CA THR A 74 0.40 -9.28 13.08
C THR A 74 -0.60 -8.70 12.06
N ARG A 75 -0.37 -7.49 11.52
CA ARG A 75 -1.32 -6.88 10.59
C ARG A 75 -0.89 -7.09 9.15
N ARG A 76 -1.33 -8.23 8.59
CA ARG A 76 -1.54 -8.37 7.14
C ARG A 76 -2.82 -7.65 6.73
#